data_AF-A0A8T7J135-F1
#
_entry.id   AF-A0A8T7J135-F1
#
_cell.length_a   1.000
_cell.length_b   1.000
_cell.length_c   1.000
_cell.angle_alpha   90.00
_cell.angle_beta   90.00
_cell.angle_gamma   90.00
#
_symmetry.space_group_name_H-M   'P 1'
#
loop_
_entity.id
_entity.type
_entity.pdbx_description
1 polymer ?
#
loop_
_entity_poly.entity_id
_entity_poly.type
_entity_poly.pdbx_seq_one_letter_code
_entity_poly.pdbx_strand_id
1 'polypeptide(L)' 'MIKFFFIVPLLLCILWWAYLRQNDWTIEQGKKGFYYIIGLSGVVSLFYLLMYVLNHYLS' A
#
# COMPACT_ATOMS: atom_id res chain seq x y z
N MET A 1 7.70 6.55 -15.71
CA MET A 1 6.94 7.48 -14.84
C MET A 1 6.18 6.78 -13.69
N ILE A 2 6.25 5.43 -13.56
CA ILE A 2 5.57 4.63 -12.50
C ILE A 2 6.44 4.38 -11.25
N LYS A 3 7.75 4.72 -11.27
CA LYS A 3 8.70 4.40 -10.18
C LYS A 3 8.25 4.83 -8.78
N PHE A 4 7.46 5.90 -8.66
CA PHE A 4 7.02 6.44 -7.38
C PHE A 4 5.74 5.79 -6.83
N PHE A 5 5.01 4.98 -7.61
CA PHE A 5 3.78 4.34 -7.15
C PHE A 5 4.03 3.36 -5.99
N PHE A 6 5.21 2.72 -5.97
CA PHE A 6 5.64 1.86 -4.87
C PHE A 6 6.02 2.65 -3.61
N ILE A 7 6.34 3.94 -3.73
CA ILE A 7 6.69 4.79 -2.59
C ILE A 7 5.44 5.25 -1.83
N VAL A 8 4.28 5.32 -2.50
CA VAL A 8 3.00 5.70 -1.88
C VAL A 8 2.63 4.84 -0.66
N PRO A 9 2.61 3.48 -0.71
CA PRO A 9 2.33 2.67 0.46
C PRO A 9 3.34 2.85 1.59
N LEU A 10 4.62 3.05 1.27
CA LEU A 10 5.66 3.30 2.27
C LEU A 10 5.45 4.63 2.99
N LEU A 11 5.11 5.69 2.26
CA LEU A 11 4.77 6.99 2.84
C LEU A 11 3.51 6.91 3.70
N LEU A 12 2.48 6.18 3.25
CA LEU A 12 1.27 5.96 4.03
C LEU A 12 1.55 5.19 5.33
N CYS A 13 2.42 4.18 5.30
CA CYS A 13 2.85 3.47 6.50
C CYS A 13 3.59 4.40 7.49
N ILE A 14 4.46 5.28 7.00
CA ILE A 14 5.17 6.27 7.83
C ILE A 14 4.18 7.27 8.43
N LEU A 15 3.25 7.79 7.64
CA LEU A 15 2.20 8.72 8.10
C LEU A 15 1.30 8.06 9.15
N TRP A 16 0.90 6.81 8.93
CA TRP A 16 0.09 6.06 9.90
C TRP A 16 0.86 5.81 11.20
N TRP A 17 2.14 5.44 11.10
CA TRP A 17 2.99 5.30 12.29
C TRP A 17 3.15 6.61 13.07
N ALA A 18 3.37 7.73 12.37
CA ALA A 18 3.44 9.05 12.99
C ALA A 18 2.12 9.43 13.67
N TYR A 19 0.98 9.12 13.04
CA TYR A 19 -0.34 9.30 13.63
C TYR A 19 -0.53 8.48 14.90
N LEU A 20 -0.15 7.19 14.91
CA LEU A 20 -0.23 6.37 16.13
C LEU A 20 0.61 6.97 17.26
N ARG A 21 1.82 7.43 16.94
CA ARG A 21 2.74 8.02 17.92
C ARG A 21 2.26 9.35 18.47
N GLN A 22 1.58 10.18 17.68
CA GLN A 22 0.97 11.43 18.15
C GLN A 22 -0.23 11.19 19.08
N ASN A 23 -0.87 10.01 18.99
CA ASN A 23 -2.01 9.63 19.83
C ASN A 23 -1.60 8.69 20.98
N ASP A 24 -0.30 8.50 21.23
CA ASP A 24 0.23 7.55 22.22
C ASP A 24 -0.29 6.11 22.05
N TRP A 25 -0.66 5.72 20.83
CA TRP A 25 -1.12 4.36 20.51
C TRP A 25 0.04 3.44 20.16
N THR A 26 -0.04 2.20 20.62
CA THR A 26 0.94 1.17 20.26
C THR A 26 0.73 0.71 18.83
N ILE A 27 1.79 0.16 18.21
CA ILE A 27 1.70 -0.44 16.87
C ILE A 27 0.66 -1.58 16.84
N GLU A 28 0.50 -2.29 17.96
CA GLU A 28 -0.45 -3.39 18.09
C GLU A 28 -1.91 -2.92 17.98
N GLN A 29 -2.23 -1.78 18.56
CA GLN A 29 -3.54 -1.12 18.44
C GLN A 29 -3.79 -0.62 17.01
N GLY A 30 -2.74 -0.12 16.35
CA GLY A 30 -2.80 0.43 15.00
C GLY A 30 -2.61 -0.56 13.85
N LYS A 31 -2.37 -1.85 14.13
CA LYS A 31 -1.98 -2.86 13.11
C LYS A 31 -2.98 -2.98 11.95
N LYS A 32 -4.26 -2.73 12.24
CA LYS A 32 -5.33 -2.78 11.24
C LYS A 32 -5.13 -1.76 10.12
N GLY A 33 -4.64 -0.55 10.44
CA GLY A 33 -4.35 0.47 9.45
C GLY A 33 -3.24 0.06 8.48
N PHE A 34 -2.17 -0.57 8.99
CA PHE A 34 -1.11 -1.12 8.13
C PHE A 34 -1.64 -2.21 7.20
N TYR A 35 -2.49 -3.12 7.68
CA TYR A 35 -3.11 -4.13 6.82
C TYR A 35 -3.99 -3.52 5.73
N TYR A 36 -4.72 -2.43 6.02
CA TYR A 36 -5.49 -1.73 5.00
C TYR A 36 -4.59 -1.08 3.95
N ILE A 37 -3.51 -0.40 4.36
CA ILE A 37 -2.56 0.25 3.44
C ILE A 37 -1.92 -0.79 2.52
N ILE A 38 -1.41 -1.88 3.10
CA ILE A 38 -0.75 -2.97 2.34
C ILE A 38 -1.77 -3.70 1.46
N GLY A 39 -2.96 -4.01 1.99
CA GLY A 39 -4.01 -4.72 1.28
C GLY A 39 -4.50 -3.95 0.05
N LEU A 40 -4.86 -2.68 0.21
CA LEU A 40 -5.28 -1.83 -0.92
C LEU A 40 -4.17 -1.70 -1.96
N SER A 41 -2.94 -1.43 -1.52
CA SER A 41 -1.80 -1.28 -2.42
C SER A 41 -1.46 -2.57 -3.15
N GLY A 42 -1.61 -3.72 -2.48
CA GLY A 42 -1.46 -5.05 -3.07
C GLY A 42 -2.53 -5.34 -4.12
N VAL A 43 -3.80 -5.03 -3.84
CA VAL A 43 -4.90 -5.19 -4.80
C VAL A 43 -4.69 -4.34 -6.05
N VAL A 44 -4.32 -3.08 -5.89
CA VAL A 44 -4.02 -2.18 -7.02
C VAL A 44 -2.82 -2.70 -7.83
N SER A 45 -1.76 -3.16 -7.16
CA SER A 45 -0.58 -3.72 -7.82
C SER A 45 -0.91 -4.99 -8.60
N LEU A 46 -1.70 -5.88 -8.00
CA LEU A 46 -2.14 -7.12 -8.64
C LEU A 46 -3.04 -6.85 -9.84
N PHE A 47 -3.93 -5.86 -9.74
CA PHE A 47 -4.77 -5.42 -10.87
C PHE A 47 -3.91 -4.96 -12.05
N TYR A 48 -2.93 -4.08 -11.83
CA TYR A 48 -2.04 -3.63 -12.91
C TYR A 48 -1.18 -4.75 -13.48
N LEU A 49 -0.70 -5.68 -12.64
CA LEU A 49 0.03 -6.86 -13.09
C LEU A 49 -0.84 -7.74 -13.99
N LEU A 50 -2.10 -7.98 -13.59
CA LEU A 50 -3.06 -8.76 -14.37
C LEU A 50 -3.32 -8.09 -15.72
N MET A 51 -3.57 -6.79 -15.73
CA MET A 51 -3.78 -6.03 -16.97
C MET A 51 -2.56 -6.08 -17.89
N TYR A 52 -1.34 -5.98 -17.32
CA TYR A 52 -0.11 -6.12 -18.10
C TYR A 52 0.00 -7.50 -18.75
N VAL A 53 -0.21 -8.57 -17.97
CA VAL A 53 -0.16 -9.95 -18.49
C VAL A 53 -1.20 -10.15 -19.57
N LEU A 54 -2.46 -9.76 -19.33
CA LEU A 54 -3.51 -9.90 -20.33
C LEU A 54 -3.18 -9.11 -21.60
N ASN A 55 -2.77 -7.86 -21.48
CA ASN A 55 -2.42 -7.05 -22.65
C ASN A 55 -1.21 -7.58 -23.42
N HIS A 56 -0.22 -8.16 -22.74
CA HIS A 56 1.00 -8.66 -23.38
C HIS A 56 0.83 -10.04 -24.03
N TYR A 57 -0.07 -10.88 -23.52
CA TYR A 57 -0.30 -12.24 -24.02
C TYR A 57 -1.54 -12.38 -24.92
N LEU A 58 -2.52 -11.45 -24.85
CA LEU A 58 -3.71 -11.46 -25.71
C LEU A 58 -3.65 -10.48 -26.91
N SER A 59 -2.67 -9.58 -26.96
CA SER A 59 -2.46 -8.65 -28.10
C SER A 59 -1.29 -9.09 -28.97
#